data_AF-A0A660MQ31-F1
#
_entry.id   AF-A0A660MQ31-F1
#
_cell.length_a   1.000
_cell.length_b   1.000
_cell.length_c   1.000
_cell.angle_alpha   90.00
_cell.angle_beta   90.00
_cell.angle_gamma   90.00
#
_symmetry.space_group_name_H-M   'P 1'
#
loop_
_entity.id
_entity.type
_entity.pdbx_description
1 polymer ?
#
loop_
_entity_poly.entity_id
_entity_poly.type
_entity_poly.pdbx_seq_one_letter_code
_entity_poly.pdbx_strand_id
1 'polypeptide(L)'
;MERIFVCIASYRDKQLPKTVASLLENAEHPELIDIGILNQVDFEQDQACMLAAPEDYPQVEERCIDHTLSRGCCWARAYVYEHLFKDQKFVLQLDSHCRLLKNWDTEVKAMRKGLEDSKAILSHYAMPFGDDEVLKDEYFISFECPRFDEAYKLPRIHPHSSWERPEQPKQIAFVGGGFIFGLGKAFREVPYDPFLYFNGEEQTYAARLWTHGYNIYAPQKSIARHYYADNPDLKRVRHREDNKRSDNLTALSIARHKHLLGIENSDNDAVIRFLNRYGLGKERSLKDYEKFSGVCFKEQTVEEFAKKGQVNEEYASAVA
;
A
#
# COMPACT_ATOMS: atom_id res chain seq x y z
N MET A 1 -22.65 10.72 -7.92
CA MET A 1 -22.30 9.74 -6.87
C MET A 1 -20.80 9.59 -6.82
N GLU A 2 -20.24 9.26 -5.65
CA GLU A 2 -18.79 9.30 -5.40
C GLU A 2 -18.15 7.94 -5.74
N ARG A 3 -17.38 7.90 -6.84
CA ARG A 3 -16.74 6.67 -7.34
C ARG A 3 -15.45 6.34 -6.59
N ILE A 4 -15.12 5.05 -6.51
CA ILE A 4 -13.86 4.52 -6.00
C ILE A 4 -13.08 3.91 -7.17
N PHE A 5 -11.83 4.34 -7.36
CA PHE A 5 -10.89 3.67 -8.24
C PHE A 5 -10.05 2.67 -7.45
N VAL A 6 -10.06 1.41 -7.85
CA VAL A 6 -9.26 0.35 -7.24
C VAL A 6 -8.02 0.11 -8.10
N CYS A 7 -6.84 0.35 -7.53
CA CYS A 7 -5.54 0.15 -8.17
C CYS A 7 -4.97 -1.19 -7.76
N ILE A 8 -4.79 -2.10 -8.72
CA ILE A 8 -4.19 -3.42 -8.51
C ILE A 8 -2.97 -3.59 -9.40
N ALA A 9 -1.82 -3.88 -8.79
CA ALA A 9 -0.65 -4.37 -9.49
C ALA A 9 -0.55 -5.89 -9.24
N SER A 10 -0.59 -6.69 -10.30
CA SER A 10 -0.52 -8.15 -10.19
C SER A 10 0.70 -8.70 -10.93
N TYR A 11 1.38 -9.68 -10.33
CA TYR A 11 2.52 -10.37 -10.94
C TYR A 11 2.31 -11.88 -10.82
N ARG A 12 1.94 -12.51 -11.93
CA ARG A 12 1.77 -13.96 -12.07
C ARG A 12 0.91 -14.57 -10.95
N ASP A 13 -0.16 -13.88 -10.56
CA ASP A 13 -0.94 -14.22 -9.36
C ASP A 13 -2.32 -14.81 -9.71
N LYS A 14 -2.48 -16.10 -9.41
CA LYS A 14 -3.72 -16.87 -9.62
C LYS A 14 -4.88 -16.40 -8.74
N GLN A 15 -4.62 -15.59 -7.72
CA GLN A 15 -5.67 -15.06 -6.84
C GLN A 15 -6.34 -13.81 -7.42
N LEU A 16 -5.78 -13.18 -8.46
CA LEU A 16 -6.31 -11.94 -9.03
C LEU A 16 -7.79 -12.06 -9.43
N PRO A 17 -8.22 -13.11 -10.17
CA PRO A 17 -9.63 -13.21 -10.55
C PRO A 17 -10.57 -13.28 -9.35
N LYS A 18 -10.19 -14.03 -8.29
CA LYS A 18 -10.97 -14.11 -7.06
C LYS A 18 -11.01 -12.79 -6.29
N THR A 19 -9.93 -12.01 -6.33
CA THR A 19 -9.90 -10.67 -5.74
C THR A 19 -10.85 -9.72 -6.45
N VAL A 20 -10.87 -9.73 -7.79
CA VAL A 20 -11.79 -8.90 -8.59
C VAL A 20 -13.24 -9.32 -8.38
N ALA A 21 -13.54 -10.62 -8.38
CA ALA A 21 -14.88 -11.11 -8.06
C ALA A 21 -15.32 -10.65 -6.67
N SER A 22 -14.47 -10.83 -5.64
CA SER A 22 -14.78 -10.41 -4.27
C SER A 22 -14.97 -8.90 -4.14
N LEU A 23 -14.20 -8.08 -4.86
CA LEU A 23 -14.38 -6.62 -4.89
C LEU A 23 -15.79 -6.23 -5.33
N LEU A 24 -16.31 -6.89 -6.38
CA LEU A 24 -17.58 -6.53 -7.00
C LEU A 24 -18.77 -7.19 -6.28
N GLU A 25 -18.68 -8.48 -5.97
CA GLU A 25 -19.76 -9.24 -5.32
C GLU A 25 -20.06 -8.75 -3.90
N ASN A 26 -19.03 -8.29 -3.18
CA ASN A 26 -19.17 -7.81 -1.80
C ASN A 26 -19.35 -6.30 -1.68
N ALA A 27 -19.35 -5.54 -2.79
CA ALA A 27 -19.69 -4.13 -2.75
C ALA A 27 -21.20 -3.92 -2.61
N GLU A 28 -21.61 -2.88 -1.89
CA GLU A 28 -23.01 -2.43 -1.88
C GLU A 28 -23.36 -1.71 -3.19
N HIS A 29 -22.40 -0.97 -3.75
CA HIS A 29 -22.53 -0.20 -4.99
C HIS A 29 -21.45 -0.58 -6.02
N PRO A 30 -21.48 -1.81 -6.59
CA PRO A 30 -20.50 -2.25 -7.58
C PRO A 30 -20.41 -1.34 -8.82
N GLU A 31 -21.51 -0.67 -9.19
CA GLU A 31 -21.58 0.27 -10.31
C GLU A 31 -20.77 1.56 -10.09
N LEU A 32 -20.38 1.86 -8.84
CA LEU A 32 -19.57 3.02 -8.46
C LEU A 32 -18.08 2.70 -8.30
N ILE A 33 -17.67 1.47 -8.63
CA ILE A 33 -16.29 1.02 -8.55
C ILE A 33 -15.72 0.96 -9.96
N ASP A 34 -14.52 1.52 -10.15
CA ASP A 34 -13.68 1.33 -11.34
C ASP A 34 -12.43 0.57 -10.91
N ILE A 35 -12.01 -0.48 -11.63
CA ILE A 35 -10.83 -1.27 -11.28
C ILE A 35 -9.79 -1.12 -12.38
N GLY A 36 -8.61 -0.60 -12.05
CA GLY A 36 -7.46 -0.55 -12.95
C GLY A 36 -6.43 -1.60 -12.55
N ILE A 37 -6.03 -2.43 -13.51
CA ILE A 37 -5.10 -3.54 -13.27
C ILE A 37 -3.94 -3.47 -14.26
N LEU A 38 -2.71 -3.52 -13.75
CA LEU A 38 -1.57 -3.96 -14.56
C LEU A 38 -1.24 -5.39 -14.16
N ASN A 39 -1.52 -6.33 -15.07
CA ASN A 39 -1.27 -7.74 -14.88
C ASN A 39 -0.01 -8.17 -15.63
N GLN A 40 0.99 -8.63 -14.89
CA GLN A 40 2.30 -9.01 -15.41
C GLN A 40 2.38 -10.53 -15.45
N VAL A 41 2.23 -11.12 -16.64
CA VAL A 41 1.97 -12.54 -16.84
C VAL A 41 2.96 -13.19 -17.80
N ASP A 42 3.24 -14.47 -17.59
CA ASP A 42 3.68 -15.35 -18.66
C ASP A 42 2.45 -15.77 -19.48
N PHE A 43 2.35 -15.32 -20.73
CA PHE A 43 1.16 -15.57 -21.56
C PHE A 43 0.93 -17.05 -21.88
N GLU A 44 1.96 -17.91 -21.78
CA GLU A 44 1.82 -19.34 -22.02
C GLU A 44 1.41 -20.09 -20.75
N GLN A 45 1.91 -19.66 -19.59
CA GLN A 45 1.76 -20.41 -18.32
C GLN A 45 0.69 -19.85 -17.38
N ASP A 46 0.37 -18.56 -17.47
CA ASP A 46 -0.38 -17.85 -16.44
C ASP A 46 -1.82 -17.50 -16.89
N GLN A 47 -2.43 -18.35 -17.72
CA GLN A 47 -3.83 -18.18 -18.15
C GLN A 47 -4.81 -18.05 -16.97
N ALA A 48 -4.54 -18.77 -15.87
CA ALA A 48 -5.33 -18.70 -14.64
C ALA A 48 -5.12 -17.41 -13.81
N CYS A 49 -4.16 -16.57 -14.17
CA CYS A 49 -3.89 -15.28 -13.51
C CYS A 49 -4.65 -14.13 -14.17
N MET A 50 -5.30 -14.35 -15.32
CA MET A 50 -6.07 -13.34 -16.05
C MET A 50 -7.56 -13.49 -15.79
N LEU A 51 -8.32 -12.41 -15.96
CA LEU A 51 -9.78 -12.45 -15.81
C LEU A 51 -10.42 -13.28 -16.93
N ALA A 52 -11.30 -14.21 -16.55
CA ALA A 52 -12.18 -14.88 -17.49
C ALA A 52 -13.32 -13.93 -17.87
N ALA A 53 -13.66 -13.86 -19.15
CA ALA A 53 -14.75 -13.03 -19.69
C ALA A 53 -14.69 -11.56 -19.23
N PRO A 54 -13.63 -10.80 -19.58
CA PRO A 54 -13.51 -9.38 -19.21
C PRO A 54 -14.70 -8.52 -19.66
N GLU A 55 -15.42 -8.94 -20.71
CA GLU A 55 -16.66 -8.34 -21.18
C GLU A 55 -17.79 -8.29 -20.14
N ASP A 56 -17.80 -9.21 -19.17
CA ASP A 56 -18.79 -9.24 -18.08
C ASP A 56 -18.51 -8.16 -17.02
N TYR A 57 -17.32 -7.54 -17.08
CA TYR A 57 -16.84 -6.58 -16.09
C TYR A 57 -16.47 -5.24 -16.75
N PRO A 58 -17.45 -4.47 -17.27
CA PRO A 58 -17.18 -3.22 -18.01
C PRO A 58 -16.50 -2.14 -17.16
N GLN A 59 -16.58 -2.23 -15.84
CA GLN A 59 -15.85 -1.35 -14.92
C GLN A 59 -14.40 -1.77 -14.63
N VAL A 60 -13.91 -2.86 -15.23
CA VAL A 60 -12.55 -3.36 -15.05
C VAL A 60 -11.72 -3.07 -16.30
N GLU A 61 -10.63 -2.33 -16.14
CA GLU A 61 -9.65 -2.09 -17.18
C GLU A 61 -8.36 -2.85 -16.84
N GLU A 62 -8.21 -4.04 -17.40
CA GLU A 62 -7.01 -4.88 -17.27
C GLU A 62 -6.03 -4.63 -18.43
N ARG A 63 -4.78 -4.29 -18.11
CA ARG A 63 -3.66 -4.23 -19.05
C ARG A 63 -2.72 -5.40 -18.76
N CYS A 64 -2.63 -6.34 -19.68
CA CYS A 64 -1.68 -7.45 -19.58
C CYS A 64 -0.37 -7.10 -20.28
N ILE A 65 0.75 -7.43 -19.63
CA ILE A 65 2.09 -7.36 -20.22
C ILE A 65 2.87 -8.64 -19.92
N ASP A 66 3.87 -8.91 -20.75
CA ASP A 66 4.81 -9.99 -20.49
C ASP A 66 5.58 -9.73 -19.18
N HIS A 67 5.63 -10.73 -18.30
CA HIS A 67 6.26 -10.62 -16.99
C HIS A 67 7.74 -10.20 -17.05
N THR A 68 8.46 -10.51 -18.13
CA THR A 68 9.87 -10.14 -18.32
C THR A 68 10.08 -8.62 -18.49
N LEU A 69 9.01 -7.89 -18.82
CA LEU A 69 9.02 -6.42 -18.92
C LEU A 69 8.83 -5.74 -17.56
N SER A 70 8.46 -6.50 -16.51
CA SER A 70 8.24 -5.96 -15.17
C SER A 70 9.47 -5.27 -14.59
N ARG A 71 9.20 -4.22 -13.81
CA ARG A 71 10.20 -3.48 -13.02
C ARG A 71 9.90 -3.51 -11.53
N GLY A 72 9.00 -4.39 -11.08
CA GLY A 72 8.58 -4.51 -9.68
C GLY A 72 7.25 -3.82 -9.36
N CYS A 73 6.80 -3.97 -8.10
CA CYS A 73 5.45 -3.59 -7.68
C CYS A 73 5.22 -2.08 -7.71
N CYS A 74 6.18 -1.26 -7.28
CA CYS A 74 5.99 0.18 -7.23
C CYS A 74 5.87 0.79 -8.63
N TRP A 75 6.65 0.27 -9.60
CA TRP A 75 6.48 0.63 -11.02
C TRP A 75 5.11 0.25 -11.56
N ALA A 76 4.63 -0.97 -11.25
CA ALA A 76 3.33 -1.43 -11.70
C ALA A 76 2.17 -0.60 -11.11
N ARG A 77 2.23 -0.28 -9.81
CA ARG A 77 1.27 0.63 -9.15
C ARG A 77 1.29 2.01 -9.79
N ALA A 78 2.47 2.58 -10.01
CA ALA A 78 2.62 3.87 -10.68
C ALA A 78 2.04 3.87 -12.11
N TYR A 79 2.25 2.78 -12.87
CA TYR A 79 1.66 2.63 -14.21
C TYR A 79 0.12 2.70 -14.16
N VAL A 80 -0.51 1.97 -13.24
CA VAL A 80 -1.98 1.97 -13.09
C VAL A 80 -2.50 3.37 -12.78
N TYR A 81 -1.85 4.09 -11.87
CA TYR A 81 -2.24 5.47 -11.56
C TYR A 81 -2.01 6.46 -12.71
N GLU A 82 -0.98 6.26 -13.52
CA GLU A 82 -0.67 7.15 -14.64
C GLU A 82 -1.60 6.94 -15.83
N HIS A 83 -2.01 5.70 -16.09
CA HIS A 83 -2.71 5.34 -17.33
C HIS A 83 -4.20 5.05 -17.14
N LEU A 84 -4.62 4.56 -15.97
CA LEU A 84 -5.97 4.01 -15.76
C LEU A 84 -6.81 4.81 -14.77
N PHE A 85 -6.17 5.54 -13.85
CA PHE A 85 -6.86 6.39 -12.89
C PHE A 85 -7.39 7.68 -13.55
N LYS A 86 -8.71 7.91 -13.46
CA LYS A 86 -9.45 8.99 -14.14
C LYS A 86 -10.08 9.97 -13.13
N ASP A 87 -9.34 10.29 -12.07
CA ASP A 87 -9.71 11.26 -11.03
C ASP A 87 -10.99 10.93 -10.26
N GLN A 88 -11.32 9.64 -10.11
CA GLN A 88 -12.34 9.19 -9.17
C GLN A 88 -12.10 9.79 -7.77
N LYS A 89 -13.19 10.14 -7.08
CA LYS A 89 -13.13 10.86 -5.80
C LYS A 89 -12.30 10.10 -4.76
N PHE A 90 -12.45 8.79 -4.70
CA PHE A 90 -11.72 7.92 -3.80
C PHE A 90 -10.85 6.95 -4.57
N VAL A 91 -9.78 6.49 -3.90
CA VAL A 91 -8.89 5.45 -4.40
C VAL A 91 -8.70 4.40 -3.32
N LEU A 92 -8.68 3.13 -3.73
CA LEU A 92 -8.22 1.98 -2.96
C LEU A 92 -7.01 1.35 -3.68
N GLN A 93 -5.82 1.41 -3.09
CA GLN A 93 -4.71 0.53 -3.49
C GLN A 93 -4.88 -0.82 -2.81
N LEU A 94 -4.82 -1.91 -3.57
CA LEU A 94 -5.02 -3.26 -3.05
C LEU A 94 -4.06 -4.26 -3.72
N ASP A 95 -3.55 -5.21 -2.93
CA ASP A 95 -2.85 -6.37 -3.48
C ASP A 95 -3.80 -7.30 -4.25
N SER A 96 -3.27 -8.06 -5.22
CA SER A 96 -4.05 -8.93 -6.11
C SER A 96 -4.60 -10.21 -5.47
N HIS A 97 -4.45 -10.40 -4.17
CA HIS A 97 -4.77 -11.63 -3.45
C HIS A 97 -5.50 -11.32 -2.15
N CYS A 98 -6.60 -10.61 -2.29
CA CYS A 98 -7.42 -10.13 -1.19
C CYS A 98 -8.85 -10.66 -1.30
N ARG A 99 -9.56 -10.66 -0.17
CA ARG A 99 -11.02 -10.84 -0.08
C ARG A 99 -11.61 -9.66 0.65
N LEU A 100 -12.57 -8.98 0.03
CA LEU A 100 -13.23 -7.85 0.65
C LEU A 100 -14.40 -8.34 1.49
N LEU A 101 -14.67 -7.67 2.60
CA LEU A 101 -15.85 -7.96 3.41
C LEU A 101 -17.11 -7.38 2.76
N LYS A 102 -18.27 -7.89 3.15
CA LYS A 102 -19.56 -7.39 2.66
C LYS A 102 -19.73 -5.89 2.94
N ASN A 103 -20.23 -5.16 1.96
CA ASN A 103 -20.44 -3.71 1.94
C ASN A 103 -19.15 -2.89 2.14
N TRP A 104 -17.99 -3.41 1.77
CA TRP A 104 -16.70 -2.78 2.03
C TRP A 104 -16.61 -1.32 1.55
N ASP A 105 -17.24 -1.01 0.42
CA ASP A 105 -17.14 0.29 -0.24
C ASP A 105 -17.85 1.38 0.58
N THR A 106 -19.09 1.13 1.02
CA THR A 106 -19.83 2.02 1.91
C THR A 106 -19.14 2.15 3.25
N GLU A 107 -18.65 1.04 3.79
CA GLU A 107 -18.02 1.00 5.12
C GLU A 107 -16.71 1.78 5.17
N VAL A 108 -15.84 1.62 4.17
CA VAL A 108 -14.56 2.35 4.12
C VAL A 108 -14.78 3.85 3.87
N LYS A 109 -15.78 4.23 3.06
CA LYS A 109 -16.21 5.63 2.86
C LYS A 109 -16.73 6.24 4.18
N ALA A 110 -17.60 5.51 4.89
CA ALA A 110 -18.18 5.95 6.16
C ALA A 110 -17.09 6.12 7.23
N MET A 111 -16.18 5.16 7.35
CA MET A 111 -15.06 5.20 8.28
C MET A 111 -14.15 6.41 8.03
N ARG A 112 -13.78 6.66 6.78
CA ARG A 112 -12.99 7.84 6.43
C ARG A 112 -13.75 9.14 6.73
N LYS A 113 -15.05 9.18 6.43
CA LYS A 113 -15.88 10.37 6.69
C LYS A 113 -15.98 10.69 8.18
N GLY A 114 -16.06 9.67 9.03
CA GLY A 114 -16.13 9.82 10.49
C GLY A 114 -14.87 10.40 11.15
N LEU A 115 -13.72 10.39 10.46
CA LEU A 115 -12.48 11.00 10.97
C LEU A 115 -12.51 12.53 10.98
N GLU A 116 -13.42 13.15 10.23
CA GLU A 116 -13.50 14.62 10.03
C GLU A 116 -12.20 15.27 9.53
N ASP A 117 -11.20 14.49 9.12
CA ASP A 117 -9.95 14.94 8.53
C ASP A 117 -10.04 14.90 6.98
N SER A 118 -9.95 16.08 6.38
CA SER A 118 -9.99 16.26 4.92
C SER A 118 -8.82 15.59 4.19
N LYS A 119 -7.69 15.35 4.86
CA LYS A 119 -6.48 14.67 4.36
C LYS A 119 -6.25 13.29 5.01
N ALA A 120 -7.31 12.64 5.49
CA ALA A 120 -7.22 11.27 6.02
C ALA A 120 -6.94 10.22 4.94
N ILE A 121 -5.99 9.33 5.24
CA ILE A 121 -5.67 8.07 4.58
C ILE A 121 -5.90 6.92 5.55
N LEU A 122 -6.61 5.87 5.11
CA LEU A 122 -6.76 4.63 5.85
C LEU A 122 -5.75 3.60 5.33
N SER A 123 -4.97 2.97 6.22
CA SER A 123 -4.02 1.92 5.83
C SER A 123 -3.71 0.97 6.99
N HIS A 124 -3.51 -0.30 6.68
CA HIS A 124 -3.04 -1.33 7.61
C HIS A 124 -2.52 -2.54 6.82
N TYR A 125 -1.89 -3.51 7.49
CA TYR A 125 -1.80 -4.85 6.93
C TYR A 125 -3.15 -5.55 7.07
N ALA A 126 -3.76 -5.91 5.93
CA ALA A 126 -5.01 -6.67 5.93
C ALA A 126 -4.86 -7.99 6.69
N MET A 127 -5.90 -8.40 7.41
CA MET A 127 -5.89 -9.62 8.23
C MET A 127 -5.75 -10.86 7.35
N PRO A 128 -5.05 -11.92 7.81
CA PRO A 128 -4.84 -13.13 7.03
C PRO A 128 -6.15 -13.90 6.78
N PHE A 129 -6.20 -14.63 5.67
CA PHE A 129 -7.10 -15.78 5.48
C PHE A 129 -6.32 -16.98 4.90
N GLY A 130 -6.84 -18.18 5.11
CA GLY A 130 -6.20 -19.44 4.71
C GLY A 130 -6.84 -20.07 3.47
N ASP A 131 -6.34 -21.25 3.09
CA ASP A 131 -6.81 -22.02 1.93
C ASP A 131 -8.27 -22.47 2.03
N ASP A 132 -8.81 -22.52 3.27
CA ASP A 132 -10.22 -22.81 3.52
C ASP A 132 -11.14 -21.66 3.11
N GLU A 133 -10.58 -20.50 2.71
CA GLU A 133 -11.27 -19.26 2.38
C GLU A 133 -12.18 -18.76 3.53
N VAL A 134 -11.97 -19.27 4.76
CA VAL A 134 -12.77 -18.90 5.92
C VAL A 134 -12.16 -17.66 6.56
N LEU A 135 -12.96 -16.61 6.63
CA LEU A 135 -12.57 -15.33 7.25
C LEU A 135 -12.86 -15.39 8.76
N LYS A 136 -11.92 -15.94 9.54
CA LYS A 136 -12.01 -16.07 11.00
C LYS A 136 -11.49 -14.82 11.73
N ASP A 137 -11.94 -14.67 12.98
CA ASP A 137 -11.52 -13.65 13.95
C ASP A 137 -11.64 -12.19 13.49
N GLU A 138 -11.86 -11.27 14.42
CA GLU A 138 -11.77 -9.85 14.10
C GLU A 138 -11.01 -9.13 15.20
N TYR A 139 -9.79 -8.70 14.86
CA TYR A 139 -8.92 -7.94 15.73
C TYR A 139 -8.43 -6.69 15.02
N PHE A 140 -7.96 -5.73 15.82
CA PHE A 140 -7.39 -4.49 15.32
C PHE A 140 -5.93 -4.71 14.94
N ILE A 141 -5.50 -4.13 13.80
CA ILE A 141 -4.11 -4.13 13.35
C ILE A 141 -3.64 -2.69 13.21
N SER A 142 -2.54 -2.37 13.90
CA SER A 142 -1.71 -1.19 13.65
C SER A 142 -0.29 -1.61 13.30
N PHE A 143 0.65 -0.67 13.35
CA PHE A 143 2.07 -0.92 13.07
C PHE A 143 2.92 -0.65 14.28
N GLU A 144 3.89 -1.52 14.52
CA GLU A 144 5.02 -1.26 15.42
C GLU A 144 6.33 -1.24 14.63
N CYS A 145 7.32 -0.54 15.18
CA CYS A 145 8.68 -0.51 14.63
C CYS A 145 9.66 -0.93 15.73
N PRO A 146 10.01 -2.23 15.85
CA PRO A 146 10.90 -2.68 16.92
C PRO A 146 12.35 -2.22 16.74
N ARG A 147 12.81 -2.09 15.48
CA ARG A 147 14.22 -1.83 15.13
C ARG A 147 14.39 -1.46 13.66
N PHE A 148 15.61 -1.11 13.28
CA PHE A 148 16.05 -1.07 11.89
C PHE A 148 16.47 -2.46 11.39
N ASP A 149 16.27 -2.70 10.10
CA ASP A 149 16.82 -3.84 9.39
C ASP A 149 18.34 -3.72 9.24
N GLU A 150 19.07 -4.79 9.50
CA GLU A 150 20.53 -4.76 9.51
C GLU A 150 21.14 -4.64 8.12
N ALA A 151 20.51 -5.23 7.11
CA ALA A 151 21.01 -5.25 5.74
C ALA A 151 20.67 -3.94 5.02
N TYR A 152 19.44 -3.47 5.16
CA TYR A 152 18.93 -2.31 4.42
C TYR A 152 19.08 -0.99 5.16
N LYS A 153 19.28 -1.02 6.49
CA LYS A 153 19.28 0.16 7.36
C LYS A 153 17.98 0.96 7.25
N LEU A 154 16.85 0.27 7.14
CA LEU A 154 15.51 0.86 7.07
C LEU A 154 14.67 0.43 8.28
N PRO A 155 13.69 1.24 8.74
CA PRO A 155 12.81 0.84 9.84
C PRO A 155 12.03 -0.42 9.48
N ARG A 156 12.03 -1.41 10.38
CA ARG A 156 11.33 -2.67 10.18
C ARG A 156 9.91 -2.55 10.73
N ILE A 157 8.92 -2.47 9.85
CA ILE A 157 7.50 -2.35 10.23
C ILE A 157 6.92 -3.75 10.46
N HIS A 158 6.23 -3.95 11.58
CA HIS A 158 5.51 -5.19 11.94
C HIS A 158 4.04 -4.91 12.21
N PRO A 159 3.13 -5.88 11.94
CA PRO A 159 1.77 -5.78 12.43
C PRO A 159 1.78 -5.83 13.97
N HIS A 160 1.08 -4.88 14.58
CA HIS A 160 0.74 -4.93 15.99
C HIS A 160 -0.76 -5.27 16.10
N SER A 161 -1.06 -6.47 16.61
CA SER A 161 -2.43 -6.97 16.72
C SER A 161 -2.99 -6.80 18.12
N SER A 162 -4.24 -6.35 18.22
CA SER A 162 -4.96 -6.19 19.48
C SER A 162 -6.39 -6.72 19.38
N TRP A 163 -6.82 -7.50 20.37
CA TRP A 163 -8.22 -7.91 20.51
C TRP A 163 -9.11 -6.77 21.00
N GLU A 164 -8.52 -5.78 21.67
CA GLU A 164 -9.20 -4.52 21.98
C GLU A 164 -9.23 -3.66 20.72
N ARG A 165 -10.45 -3.36 20.25
CA ARG A 165 -10.70 -2.58 19.04
C ARG A 165 -11.05 -1.14 19.41
N PRO A 166 -10.40 -0.14 18.78
CA PRO A 166 -10.78 1.24 19.01
C PRO A 166 -12.18 1.51 18.44
N GLU A 167 -12.90 2.48 19.01
CA GLU A 167 -14.23 2.87 18.50
C GLU A 167 -14.16 3.65 17.19
N GLN A 168 -13.01 4.28 16.92
CA GLN A 168 -12.72 5.09 15.73
C GLN A 168 -11.38 4.67 15.14
N PRO A 169 -11.07 5.02 13.87
CA PRO A 169 -9.79 4.66 13.28
C PRO A 169 -8.65 5.33 14.06
N LYS A 170 -7.59 4.58 14.36
CA LYS A 170 -6.49 5.05 15.20
C LYS A 170 -5.40 5.64 14.34
N GLN A 171 -4.88 6.82 14.69
CA GLN A 171 -3.77 7.42 13.96
C GLN A 171 -2.49 6.56 14.08
N ILE A 172 -1.79 6.37 12.96
CA ILE A 172 -0.58 5.54 12.85
C ILE A 172 0.50 6.27 12.04
N ALA A 173 1.74 5.83 12.19
CA ALA A 173 2.89 6.44 11.51
C ALA A 173 3.21 5.83 10.15
N PHE A 174 2.77 4.61 9.86
CA PHE A 174 3.17 3.85 8.68
C PHE A 174 1.98 3.40 7.84
N VAL A 175 2.23 2.97 6.62
CA VAL A 175 1.24 2.38 5.72
C VAL A 175 1.59 0.91 5.45
N GLY A 176 0.58 0.12 5.09
CA GLY A 176 0.76 -1.17 4.43
C GLY A 176 0.49 -1.02 2.94
N GLY A 177 1.44 -1.40 2.09
CA GLY A 177 1.35 -1.20 0.65
C GLY A 177 0.16 -1.95 0.01
N GLY A 178 -0.26 -3.04 0.63
CA GLY A 178 -1.37 -3.87 0.17
C GLY A 178 -2.78 -3.37 0.51
N PHE A 179 -2.90 -2.29 1.31
CA PHE A 179 -4.19 -1.62 1.57
C PHE A 179 -3.98 -0.13 1.89
N ILE A 180 -4.37 0.75 0.97
CA ILE A 180 -4.34 2.21 1.17
C ILE A 180 -5.61 2.82 0.58
N PHE A 181 -6.43 3.45 1.41
CA PHE A 181 -7.66 4.11 0.98
C PHE A 181 -7.66 5.60 1.31
N GLY A 182 -8.07 6.44 0.38
CA GLY A 182 -8.10 7.89 0.57
C GLY A 182 -8.78 8.64 -0.55
N LEU A 183 -8.70 9.98 -0.51
CA LEU A 183 -9.12 10.81 -1.65
C LEU A 183 -8.19 10.57 -2.83
N GLY A 184 -8.73 10.47 -4.03
CA GLY A 184 -7.96 10.33 -5.27
C GLY A 184 -6.94 11.46 -5.47
N LYS A 185 -7.25 12.66 -4.97
CA LYS A 185 -6.32 13.80 -4.90
C LYS A 185 -4.99 13.45 -4.23
N ALA A 186 -5.00 12.64 -3.17
CA ALA A 186 -3.78 12.22 -2.47
C ALA A 186 -2.80 11.48 -3.37
N PHE A 187 -3.32 10.63 -4.27
CA PHE A 187 -2.53 9.83 -5.19
C PHE A 187 -2.03 10.62 -6.42
N ARG A 188 -2.58 11.81 -6.66
CA ARG A 188 -2.04 12.79 -7.63
C ARG A 188 -0.93 13.64 -7.01
N GLU A 189 -1.15 14.12 -5.80
CA GLU A 189 -0.20 14.97 -5.08
C GLU A 189 1.03 14.18 -4.59
N VAL A 190 0.81 12.94 -4.14
CA VAL A 190 1.84 12.03 -3.67
C VAL A 190 1.82 10.77 -4.54
N PRO A 191 2.30 10.83 -5.79
CA PRO A 191 2.23 9.69 -6.69
C PRO A 191 3.14 8.55 -6.22
N TYR A 192 2.73 7.31 -6.50
CA TYR A 192 3.58 6.15 -6.22
C TYR A 192 4.92 6.28 -6.98
N ASP A 193 6.03 5.99 -6.31
CA ASP A 193 7.36 6.19 -6.89
C ASP A 193 7.79 4.95 -7.71
N PRO A 194 7.88 5.05 -9.06
CA PRO A 194 8.21 3.91 -9.91
C PRO A 194 9.69 3.50 -9.83
N PHE A 195 10.54 4.26 -9.14
CA PHE A 195 11.97 3.96 -8.96
C PHE A 195 12.26 3.18 -7.67
N LEU A 196 11.25 2.96 -6.83
CA LEU A 196 11.31 2.01 -5.73
C LEU A 196 10.94 0.60 -6.23
N TYR A 197 11.43 -0.43 -5.54
CA TYR A 197 11.25 -1.82 -5.99
C TYR A 197 10.29 -2.64 -5.14
N PHE A 198 10.56 -2.78 -3.83
CA PHE A 198 9.72 -3.50 -2.87
C PHE A 198 10.09 -3.14 -1.41
N ASN A 199 11.33 -3.41 -0.99
CA ASN A 199 11.73 -3.06 0.37
C ASN A 199 11.85 -1.53 0.51
N GLY A 200 11.18 -0.98 1.53
CA GLY A 200 11.23 0.43 1.89
C GLY A 200 10.04 1.27 1.40
N GLU A 201 9.23 0.75 0.46
CA GLU A 201 8.20 1.57 -0.20
C GLU A 201 7.18 2.12 0.80
N GLU A 202 6.83 1.33 1.82
CA GLU A 202 5.88 1.71 2.86
C GLU A 202 6.42 2.83 3.74
N GLN A 203 7.69 2.74 4.15
CA GLN A 203 8.37 3.74 4.98
C GLN A 203 8.45 5.07 4.23
N THR A 204 8.88 5.04 2.97
CA THR A 204 8.98 6.26 2.15
C THR A 204 7.62 6.82 1.81
N TYR A 205 6.64 5.99 1.47
CA TYR A 205 5.31 6.49 1.13
C TYR A 205 4.62 7.12 2.34
N ALA A 206 4.76 6.55 3.53
CA ALA A 206 4.26 7.16 4.77
C ALA A 206 4.91 8.54 5.05
N ALA A 207 6.24 8.63 4.97
CA ALA A 207 6.96 9.90 5.14
C ALA A 207 6.56 10.95 4.08
N ARG A 208 6.36 10.51 2.83
CA ARG A 208 5.91 11.38 1.74
C ARG A 208 4.49 11.87 1.95
N LEU A 209 3.54 11.00 2.31
CA LEU A 209 2.18 11.39 2.66
C LEU A 209 2.20 12.41 3.81
N TRP A 210 2.96 12.13 4.86
CA TRP A 210 3.07 13.02 6.01
C TRP A 210 3.60 14.41 5.62
N THR A 211 4.72 14.47 4.90
CA THR A 211 5.34 15.74 4.50
C THR A 211 4.49 16.56 3.51
N HIS A 212 3.48 15.95 2.88
CA HIS A 212 2.42 16.61 2.07
C HIS A 212 1.12 16.90 2.85
N GLY A 213 1.14 16.75 4.18
CA GLY A 213 0.02 17.10 5.06
C GLY A 213 -1.03 16.01 5.27
N TYR A 214 -0.84 14.79 4.74
CA TYR A 214 -1.78 13.68 4.92
C TYR A 214 -1.55 12.95 6.24
N ASN A 215 -2.64 12.58 6.94
CA ASN A 215 -2.57 11.77 8.14
C ASN A 215 -3.03 10.34 7.84
N ILE A 216 -2.39 9.37 8.49
CA ILE A 216 -2.64 7.95 8.24
C ILE A 216 -3.32 7.35 9.47
N TYR A 217 -4.35 6.55 9.25
CA TYR A 217 -5.13 5.91 10.28
C TYR A 217 -5.31 4.42 9.98
N ALA A 218 -5.20 3.59 11.02
CA ALA A 218 -5.56 2.19 10.99
C ALA A 218 -7.09 2.06 11.10
N PRO A 219 -7.75 1.35 10.18
CA PRO A 219 -9.17 1.04 10.29
C PRO A 219 -9.54 0.39 11.62
N GLN A 220 -10.66 0.80 12.22
CA GLN A 220 -11.17 0.19 13.46
C GLN A 220 -11.76 -1.22 13.26
N LYS A 221 -12.07 -1.57 12.02
CA LYS A 221 -12.58 -2.87 11.60
C LYS A 221 -11.97 -3.26 10.26
N SER A 222 -11.98 -4.56 9.97
CA SER A 222 -11.40 -5.07 8.74
C SER A 222 -12.24 -4.67 7.53
N ILE A 223 -11.59 -4.23 6.46
CA ILE A 223 -12.24 -3.99 5.15
C ILE A 223 -11.86 -5.08 4.15
N ALA A 224 -10.62 -5.55 4.23
CA ALA A 224 -10.06 -6.59 3.38
C ALA A 224 -9.35 -7.66 4.23
N ARG A 225 -9.28 -8.86 3.68
CA ARG A 225 -8.42 -9.96 4.12
C ARG A 225 -7.38 -10.23 3.06
N HIS A 226 -6.21 -10.71 3.47
CA HIS A 226 -5.06 -10.93 2.59
C HIS A 226 -4.58 -12.38 2.68
N TYR A 227 -4.23 -12.93 1.52
CA TYR A 227 -3.69 -14.28 1.42
C TYR A 227 -2.17 -14.25 1.60
N TYR A 228 -1.73 -14.46 2.84
CA TYR A 228 -0.31 -14.57 3.18
C TYR A 228 0.26 -15.98 3.00
N ALA A 229 -0.59 -16.99 2.76
CA ALA A 229 -0.19 -18.39 2.92
C ALA A 229 0.92 -18.83 1.96
N ASP A 230 1.76 -19.73 2.49
CA ASP A 230 2.87 -20.43 1.82
C ASP A 230 2.42 -21.79 1.27
N ASN A 231 1.16 -21.93 0.82
CA ASN A 231 0.70 -23.16 0.19
C ASN A 231 1.58 -23.45 -1.05
N PRO A 232 2.28 -24.60 -1.13
CA PRO A 232 3.17 -24.91 -2.25
C PRO A 232 2.49 -24.90 -3.62
N ASP A 233 1.23 -25.32 -3.70
CA ASP A 233 0.44 -25.39 -4.94
C ASP A 233 -0.07 -24.02 -5.39
N LEU A 234 -0.20 -23.09 -4.43
CA LEU A 234 -0.54 -21.69 -4.66
C LEU A 234 0.69 -20.77 -4.50
N LYS A 235 1.90 -21.36 -4.43
CA LYS A 235 3.14 -20.62 -4.20
C LYS A 235 3.35 -19.67 -5.36
N ARG A 236 3.22 -18.39 -5.06
CA ARG A 236 3.36 -17.31 -6.03
C ARG A 236 4.81 -17.19 -6.46
N VAL A 237 5.01 -17.08 -7.77
CA VAL A 237 6.31 -16.70 -8.32
C VAL A 237 6.58 -15.26 -7.90
N ARG A 238 7.58 -15.06 -7.04
CA ARG A 238 7.94 -13.71 -6.62
C ARG A 238 8.81 -13.08 -7.71
N HIS A 239 8.49 -11.86 -8.13
CA HIS A 239 9.26 -11.16 -9.18
C HIS A 239 10.78 -11.13 -8.91
N ARG A 240 11.21 -11.08 -7.64
CA ARG A 240 12.64 -11.15 -7.28
C ARG A 240 13.32 -12.49 -7.62
N GLU A 241 12.56 -13.59 -7.61
CA GLU A 241 13.05 -14.94 -7.91
C GLU A 241 13.09 -15.21 -9.42
N ASP A 242 12.30 -14.46 -10.19
CA ASP A 242 12.09 -14.63 -11.63
C ASP A 242 12.80 -13.56 -12.48
N ASN A 243 13.23 -12.44 -11.87
CA ASN A 243 13.93 -11.37 -12.57
C ASN A 243 15.41 -11.30 -12.18
N LYS A 244 16.29 -11.59 -13.14
CA LYS A 244 17.77 -11.52 -12.99
C LYS A 244 18.29 -10.12 -12.64
N ARG A 245 17.49 -9.07 -12.80
CA ARG A 245 17.84 -7.67 -12.47
C ARG A 245 17.41 -7.28 -11.05
N SER A 246 16.79 -8.18 -10.29
CA SER A 246 16.19 -7.89 -8.97
C SER A 246 17.20 -7.33 -7.97
N ASP A 247 18.43 -7.82 -7.96
CA ASP A 247 19.49 -7.33 -7.07
C ASP A 247 19.85 -5.87 -7.35
N ASN A 248 20.03 -5.52 -8.62
CA ASN A 248 20.33 -4.14 -9.01
C ASN A 248 19.15 -3.19 -8.74
N LEU A 249 17.92 -3.63 -9.03
CA LEU A 249 16.70 -2.86 -8.70
C LEU A 249 16.58 -2.66 -7.18
N THR A 250 16.89 -3.68 -6.40
CA THR A 250 16.89 -3.62 -4.93
C THR A 250 17.94 -2.64 -4.43
N ALA A 251 19.17 -2.70 -4.93
CA ALA A 251 20.26 -1.79 -4.53
C ALA A 251 19.94 -0.32 -4.83
N LEU A 252 19.45 -0.01 -6.05
CA LEU A 252 19.02 1.34 -6.43
C LEU A 252 17.85 1.83 -5.59
N SER A 253 16.87 0.96 -5.37
CA SER A 253 15.73 1.22 -4.50
C SER A 253 16.23 1.59 -3.09
N ILE A 254 17.05 0.77 -2.44
CA ILE A 254 17.56 1.04 -1.08
C ILE A 254 18.32 2.37 -1.01
N ALA A 255 19.20 2.65 -1.97
CA ALA A 255 19.92 3.92 -2.03
C ALA A 255 18.96 5.11 -2.12
N ARG A 256 17.89 4.98 -2.90
CA ARG A 256 16.83 6.00 -3.01
C ARG A 256 16.06 6.19 -1.72
N HIS A 257 15.72 5.12 -1.01
CA HIS A 257 15.09 5.21 0.31
C HIS A 257 15.96 5.96 1.30
N LYS A 258 17.25 5.59 1.38
CA LYS A 258 18.19 6.24 2.28
C LYS A 258 18.36 7.73 1.98
N HIS A 259 18.39 8.10 0.70
CA HIS A 259 18.46 9.50 0.28
C HIS A 259 17.19 10.27 0.66
N LEU A 260 16.00 9.71 0.35
CA LEU A 260 14.71 10.33 0.67
C LEU A 260 14.53 10.56 2.18
N LEU A 261 14.97 9.61 3.00
CA LEU A 261 14.80 9.64 4.45
C LEU A 261 15.99 10.29 5.18
N GLY A 262 16.96 10.86 4.46
CA GLY A 262 18.10 11.55 5.06
C GLY A 262 19.07 10.64 5.83
N ILE A 263 19.05 9.33 5.56
CA ILE A 263 19.97 8.34 6.15
C ILE A 263 21.36 8.48 5.50
N GLU A 264 21.38 8.56 4.17
CA GLU A 264 22.61 8.60 3.37
C GLU A 264 22.34 9.39 2.09
N ASN A 265 23.18 10.40 1.82
CA ASN A 265 23.08 11.15 0.56
C ASN A 265 23.62 10.31 -0.60
N SER A 266 23.07 10.52 -1.80
CA SER A 266 23.53 9.87 -3.01
C SER A 266 23.61 10.92 -4.11
N ASP A 267 24.72 10.91 -4.85
CA ASP A 267 24.90 11.71 -6.06
C ASP A 267 24.67 10.89 -7.33
N ASN A 268 24.16 9.66 -7.19
CA ASN A 268 23.85 8.79 -8.33
C ASN A 268 22.57 9.28 -9.01
N ASP A 269 22.68 9.68 -10.28
CA ASP A 269 21.55 10.17 -11.08
C ASP A 269 20.33 9.25 -11.08
N ALA A 270 20.52 7.92 -11.09
CA ALA A 270 19.42 6.96 -11.04
C ALA A 270 18.68 7.00 -9.70
N VAL A 271 19.39 7.33 -8.61
CA VAL A 271 18.86 7.42 -7.25
C VAL A 271 18.11 8.73 -7.04
N ILE A 272 18.61 9.85 -7.55
CA ILE A 272 18.04 11.19 -7.34
C ILE A 272 17.09 11.65 -8.44
N ARG A 273 16.86 10.82 -9.46
CA ARG A 273 15.98 11.15 -10.59
C ARG A 273 14.57 11.49 -10.14
N PHE A 274 14.02 12.55 -10.70
CA PHE A 274 12.63 13.00 -10.52
C PHE A 274 12.17 13.16 -9.07
N LEU A 275 13.09 13.46 -8.14
CA LEU A 275 12.73 13.75 -6.74
C LEU A 275 11.84 14.99 -6.59
N ASN A 276 11.80 15.89 -7.58
CA ASN A 276 10.84 16.98 -7.61
C ASN A 276 9.38 16.50 -7.72
N ARG A 277 9.13 15.27 -8.20
CA ARG A 277 7.79 14.65 -8.31
C ARG A 277 7.56 13.57 -7.26
N TYR A 278 8.59 12.80 -6.93
CA TYR A 278 8.48 11.64 -6.03
C TYR A 278 9.20 11.83 -4.69
N GLY A 279 9.61 13.06 -4.37
CA GLY A 279 10.29 13.41 -3.12
C GLY A 279 9.35 13.63 -1.94
N LEU A 280 9.93 14.16 -0.87
CA LEU A 280 9.20 14.65 0.30
C LEU A 280 8.47 15.97 0.00
N GLY A 281 7.36 16.18 0.69
CA GLY A 281 6.61 17.43 0.65
C GLY A 281 7.24 18.52 1.51
N LYS A 282 6.61 19.70 1.51
CA LYS A 282 7.06 20.88 2.25
C LYS A 282 6.06 21.39 3.28
N GLU A 283 4.91 20.73 3.43
CA GLU A 283 3.88 21.14 4.39
C GLU A 283 4.29 20.80 5.83
N ARG A 284 4.95 19.65 6.02
CA ARG A 284 5.54 19.24 7.30
C ARG A 284 6.96 18.74 7.07
N SER A 285 7.83 18.92 8.07
CA SER A 285 9.22 18.51 7.96
C SER A 285 9.39 17.01 8.19
N LEU A 286 10.43 16.41 7.61
CA LEU A 286 10.83 15.03 7.94
C LEU A 286 11.17 14.90 9.42
N LYS A 287 11.79 15.92 10.02
CA LYS A 287 12.14 15.92 11.45
C LYS A 287 10.90 15.84 12.35
N ASP A 288 9.80 16.47 11.98
CA ASP A 288 8.55 16.35 12.74
C ASP A 288 7.89 14.98 12.51
N TYR A 289 8.07 14.37 11.33
CA TYR A 289 7.70 12.97 11.11
C TYR A 289 8.51 12.01 11.99
N GLU A 290 9.82 12.23 12.15
CA GLU A 290 10.67 11.42 13.05
C GLU A 290 10.18 11.49 14.49
N LYS A 291 9.80 12.68 14.98
CA LYS A 291 9.22 12.85 16.33
C LYS A 291 7.84 12.20 16.47
N PHE A 292 6.98 12.34 15.46
CA PHE A 292 5.66 11.72 15.42
C PHE A 292 5.74 10.18 15.40
N SER A 293 6.57 9.64 14.52
CA SER A 293 6.74 8.19 14.32
C SER A 293 7.61 7.53 15.38
N GLY A 294 8.43 8.30 16.11
CA GLY A 294 9.42 7.79 17.04
C GLY A 294 10.61 7.11 16.37
N VAL A 295 10.87 7.40 15.08
CA VAL A 295 11.96 6.81 14.30
C VAL A 295 12.91 7.90 13.85
N CYS A 296 14.16 7.87 14.32
CA CYS A 296 15.20 8.75 13.79
C CYS A 296 15.97 8.02 12.70
N PHE A 297 15.85 8.48 11.46
CA PHE A 297 16.43 7.83 10.29
C PHE A 297 17.95 7.94 10.27
N LYS A 298 18.47 9.14 10.55
CA LYS A 298 19.91 9.42 10.49
C LYS A 298 20.70 8.61 11.53
N GLU A 299 20.22 8.60 12.77
CA GLU A 299 20.85 7.89 13.88
C GLU A 299 20.40 6.42 13.99
N GLN A 300 19.40 6.01 13.19
CA GLN A 300 18.83 4.66 13.16
C GLN A 300 18.31 4.18 14.52
N THR A 301 17.71 5.09 15.29
CA THR A 301 17.14 4.81 16.60
C THR A 301 15.61 4.76 16.54
N VAL A 302 15.02 4.00 17.47
CA VAL A 302 13.57 3.90 17.61
C VAL A 302 13.17 4.08 19.07
N GLU A 303 12.21 4.98 19.30
CA GLU A 303 11.63 5.29 20.59
C GLU A 303 10.77 4.14 21.15
N GLU A 304 10.68 4.04 22.48
CA GLU A 304 9.96 2.93 23.13
C GLU A 304 8.47 2.87 22.79
N PHE A 305 7.82 4.02 22.56
CA PHE A 305 6.40 4.04 22.18
C PHE A 305 6.19 3.49 20.76
N ALA A 306 7.11 3.76 19.83
CA ALA A 306 7.05 3.27 18.45
C ALA A 306 7.25 1.74 18.38
N LYS A 307 8.09 1.20 19.26
CA LYS A 307 8.24 -0.27 19.44
C LYS A 307 6.98 -0.96 19.94
N LYS A 308 6.05 -0.21 20.53
CA LYS A 308 4.75 -0.70 21.04
C LYS A 308 3.58 -0.31 20.13
N GLY A 309 3.86 0.16 18.92
CA GLY A 309 2.86 0.57 17.93
C GLY A 309 2.04 1.80 18.33
N GLN A 310 2.66 2.70 19.09
CA GLN A 310 2.11 4.01 19.43
C GLN A 310 2.79 5.10 18.60
N VAL A 311 2.19 6.30 18.57
CA VAL A 311 2.74 7.50 17.96
C VAL A 311 2.84 8.61 19.00
N ASN A 312 3.65 9.64 18.75
CA ASN A 312 3.70 10.80 19.62
C ASN A 312 2.50 11.72 19.34
N GLU A 313 1.55 11.76 20.27
CA GLU A 313 0.31 12.52 20.15
C GLU A 313 0.52 14.05 20.16
N GLU A 314 1.63 14.57 20.70
CA GLU A 314 1.94 16.00 20.64
C GLU A 314 2.19 16.47 19.19
N TYR A 315 2.61 15.53 18.33
CA TYR A 315 2.85 15.75 16.91
C TYR A 315 1.75 15.15 16.02
N ALA A 316 0.79 14.42 16.61
CA ALA A 316 -0.42 14.03 15.93
C ALA A 316 -1.20 15.32 15.64
N SER A 317 -1.35 15.65 14.36
CA SER A 317 -2.03 16.88 13.93
C SER A 317 -3.35 17.02 14.65
N ALA A 318 -3.53 18.10 15.42
CA ALA A 318 -4.85 18.54 15.84
C ALA A 318 -5.69 18.67 14.57
N VAL A 319 -6.74 17.86 14.48
CA VAL A 319 -7.74 17.91 13.41
C VAL A 319 -8.16 19.37 13.25
N ALA A 320 -7.78 20.00 12.14
CA ALA A 320 -8.10 21.39 11.85
C ALA A 320 -9.40 21.48 11.05
#